data_AF-A0A2E9X2G6-F1
#
_entry.id   AF-A0A2E9X2G6-F1
#
_cell.length_a   1.000
_cell.length_b   1.000
_cell.length_c   1.000
_cell.angle_alpha   90.00
_cell.angle_beta   90.00
_cell.angle_gamma   90.00
#
_symmetry.space_group_name_H-M   'P 1'
#
loop_
_entity.id
_entity.type
_entity.pdbx_description
1 polymer ?
#
loop_
_entity_poly.entity_id
_entity_poly.type
_entity_poly.pdbx_seq_one_letter_code
_entity_poly.pdbx_strand_id
1 'polypeptide(L)'
;MSAAATSEEFSRVMMDDLFVAQDSRPAHVQPVTLGSLAPFDRGLLVIVGLVTQFIEASCLEPVAVIKLSQVRERLDVADPWLHAASGDSIVRRRVILKGEQSDRTYAIGEAVIDPGRLPASLEERLDTGDEGIGRLLRRTRVESHGELLWYGQAVSDLPPELDDLGDRTWLTRTYRLLRGGEPMMTISEWFPMTACGDDRR
;
A
#
# COMPACT_ATOMS: atom_id res chain seq x y z
N MET A 1 22.79 -21.30 21.36
CA MET A 1 21.88 -20.78 20.32
C MET A 1 22.04 -19.27 20.31
N SER A 2 22.40 -18.68 19.16
CA SER A 2 22.79 -17.26 19.04
C SER A 2 21.56 -16.35 19.04
N ALA A 3 21.66 -15.17 19.66
CA ALA A 3 20.59 -14.16 19.74
C ALA A 3 20.08 -13.67 18.35
N ALA A 4 20.88 -13.82 17.30
CA ALA A 4 20.48 -13.52 15.93
C ALA A 4 19.41 -14.50 15.41
N ALA A 5 19.55 -15.80 15.72
CA ALA A 5 18.60 -16.83 15.30
C ALA A 5 17.22 -16.62 15.93
N THR A 6 17.17 -16.15 17.18
CA THR A 6 15.92 -15.83 17.89
C THR A 6 15.22 -14.59 17.34
N SER A 7 15.97 -13.60 16.83
CA SER A 7 15.39 -12.37 16.27
C SER A 7 14.82 -12.59 14.86
N GLU A 8 15.50 -13.39 14.04
CA GLU A 8 15.00 -13.79 12.72
C GLU A 8 13.75 -14.67 12.83
N GLU A 9 13.77 -15.64 13.76
CA GLU A 9 12.63 -16.50 14.03
C GLU A 9 11.42 -15.70 14.55
N PHE A 10 11.61 -14.76 15.47
CA PHE A 10 10.56 -13.86 15.93
C PHE A 10 9.97 -13.01 14.79
N SER A 11 10.84 -12.43 13.96
CA SER A 11 10.41 -11.58 12.84
C SER A 11 9.61 -12.38 11.81
N ARG A 12 10.00 -13.62 11.54
CA ARG A 12 9.28 -14.53 10.65
C ARG A 12 7.89 -14.84 11.20
N VAL A 13 7.79 -15.33 12.44
CA VAL A 13 6.51 -15.68 13.07
C VAL A 13 5.56 -14.49 13.10
N MET A 14 6.03 -13.31 13.51
CA MET A 14 5.22 -12.10 13.55
C MET A 14 4.66 -11.73 12.17
N MET A 15 5.44 -11.89 11.10
CA MET A 15 5.02 -11.48 9.76
C MET A 15 4.17 -12.55 9.08
N ASP A 16 4.41 -13.82 9.37
CA ASP A 16 3.54 -14.92 8.92
C ASP A 16 2.13 -14.77 9.56
N ASP A 17 2.04 -14.31 10.80
CA ASP A 17 0.76 -14.02 11.47
C ASP A 17 0.04 -12.79 10.89
N LEU A 18 0.79 -11.82 10.37
CA LEU A 18 0.23 -10.57 9.84
C LEU A 18 -0.18 -10.68 8.36
N PHE A 19 0.58 -11.42 7.55
CA PHE A 19 0.40 -11.51 6.10
C PHE A 19 -0.27 -12.83 5.71
N VAL A 20 -1.58 -12.77 5.42
CA VAL A 20 -2.41 -13.97 5.23
C VAL A 20 -2.17 -14.72 3.92
N ALA A 21 -1.40 -14.13 3.00
CA ALA A 21 -1.19 -14.65 1.65
C ALA A 21 0.26 -14.46 1.16
N GLN A 22 1.23 -14.46 2.07
CA GLN A 22 2.63 -14.20 1.73
C GLN A 22 3.19 -15.18 0.69
N ASP A 23 2.75 -16.45 0.71
CA ASP A 23 3.14 -17.49 -0.27
C ASP A 23 2.51 -17.29 -1.65
N SER A 24 1.46 -16.45 -1.75
CA SER A 24 0.80 -16.12 -3.03
C SER A 24 1.35 -14.85 -3.67
N ARG A 25 2.45 -14.32 -3.13
CA ARG A 25 3.09 -13.11 -3.64
C ARG A 25 3.47 -13.26 -5.13
N PRO A 26 3.26 -12.22 -5.97
CA PRO A 26 3.64 -12.26 -7.38
C PRO A 26 5.14 -12.47 -7.59
N ALA A 27 5.51 -13.08 -8.74
CA ALA A 27 6.90 -13.35 -9.09
C ALA A 27 7.77 -12.10 -9.23
N HIS A 28 7.18 -10.94 -9.55
CA HIS A 28 7.86 -9.65 -9.63
C HIS A 28 8.11 -9.00 -8.25
N VAL A 29 7.68 -9.65 -7.16
CA VAL A 29 8.00 -9.23 -5.79
C VAL A 29 8.87 -10.28 -5.13
N GLN A 30 10.10 -9.90 -4.81
CA GLN A 30 11.11 -10.78 -4.21
C GLN A 30 11.08 -10.73 -2.68
N PRO A 31 11.54 -11.79 -1.99
CA PRO A 31 11.69 -11.76 -0.55
C PRO A 31 12.64 -10.65 -0.11
N VAL A 32 12.39 -10.08 1.07
CA VAL A 32 13.27 -9.10 1.70
C VAL A 32 13.64 -9.57 3.11
N THR A 33 14.88 -9.34 3.51
CA THR A 33 15.36 -9.64 4.86
C THR A 33 14.94 -8.53 5.82
N LEU A 34 13.96 -8.78 6.68
CA LEU A 34 13.42 -7.75 7.58
C LEU A 34 14.44 -7.15 8.54
N GLY A 35 15.42 -7.96 8.97
CA GLY A 35 16.50 -7.52 9.83
C GLY A 35 17.41 -6.46 9.19
N SER A 36 17.45 -6.38 7.84
CA SER A 36 18.23 -5.37 7.13
C SER A 36 17.47 -4.08 6.85
N LEU A 37 16.16 -4.03 7.12
CA LEU A 37 15.35 -2.84 6.91
C LEU A 37 15.46 -1.86 8.08
N ALA A 38 15.30 -0.56 7.83
CA ALA A 38 15.16 0.40 8.91
C ALA A 38 13.81 0.19 9.64
N PRO A 39 13.67 0.58 10.92
CA PRO A 39 12.38 0.53 11.63
C PRO A 39 11.27 1.27 10.89
N PHE A 40 11.59 2.39 10.24
CA PHE A 40 10.66 3.16 9.42
C PHE A 40 10.12 2.33 8.26
N ASP A 41 11.00 1.68 7.50
CA ASP A 41 10.65 0.82 6.37
C ASP A 41 9.80 -0.37 6.82
N ARG A 42 10.14 -1.03 7.94
CA ARG A 42 9.32 -2.09 8.53
C ARG A 42 7.92 -1.60 8.92
N GLY A 43 7.84 -0.39 9.48
CA GLY A 43 6.58 0.26 9.82
C GLY A 43 5.69 0.46 8.60
N LEU A 44 6.27 0.93 7.49
CA LEU A 44 5.57 1.07 6.21
C LEU A 44 5.02 -0.24 5.67
N LEU A 45 5.64 -1.39 5.95
CA LEU A 45 5.12 -2.68 5.51
C LEU A 45 3.85 -3.10 6.25
N VAL A 46 3.72 -2.77 7.54
CA VAL A 46 2.64 -3.32 8.40
C VAL A 46 1.47 -2.36 8.67
N ILE A 47 1.67 -1.05 8.51
CA ILE A 47 0.64 -0.05 8.89
C ILE A 47 -0.54 -0.04 7.92
N VAL A 48 -1.75 -0.40 8.34
CA VAL A 48 -2.92 -0.32 7.45
C VAL A 48 -3.76 0.93 7.76
N GLY A 49 -4.09 1.70 6.72
CA GLY A 49 -4.99 2.86 6.81
C GLY A 49 -4.41 4.12 7.49
N LEU A 50 -3.17 4.09 7.97
CA LEU A 50 -2.47 5.21 8.63
C LEU A 50 -1.18 5.65 7.93
N VAL A 51 -0.91 5.15 6.72
CA VAL A 51 0.40 5.33 6.06
C VAL A 51 0.79 6.81 5.92
N THR A 52 -0.13 7.68 5.50
CA THR A 52 0.13 9.13 5.40
C THR A 52 0.47 9.74 6.75
N GLN A 53 -0.31 9.45 7.79
CA GLN A 53 -0.06 9.96 9.14
C GLN A 53 1.26 9.45 9.72
N PHE A 54 1.60 8.19 9.43
CA PHE A 54 2.87 7.61 9.86
C PHE A 54 4.07 8.31 9.21
N ILE A 55 3.99 8.60 7.90
CA ILE A 55 5.02 9.36 7.20
C ILE A 55 5.11 10.78 7.78
N GLU A 56 3.99 11.49 7.92
CA GLU A 56 3.93 12.84 8.50
C GLU A 56 4.55 12.88 9.90
N ALA A 57 4.22 11.90 10.75
CA ALA A 57 4.74 11.82 12.12
C ALA A 57 6.24 11.44 12.17
N SER A 58 6.71 10.62 11.23
CA SER A 58 8.11 10.16 11.21
C SER A 58 9.04 11.19 10.60
N CYS A 59 8.61 11.87 9.54
CA CYS A 59 9.43 12.82 8.78
C CYS A 59 9.19 14.27 9.21
N LEU A 60 8.17 14.52 10.03
CA LEU A 60 7.80 15.83 10.56
C LEU A 60 7.55 16.87 9.46
N GLU A 61 6.93 16.44 8.37
CA GLU A 61 6.46 17.33 7.31
C GLU A 61 5.05 16.93 6.83
N PRO A 62 4.26 17.88 6.30
CA PRO A 62 2.98 17.57 5.65
C PRO A 62 3.18 16.71 4.40
N VAL A 63 2.27 15.75 4.19
CA VAL A 63 2.30 14.87 3.01
C VAL A 63 1.06 15.11 2.15
N ALA A 64 1.29 15.61 0.93
CA ALA A 64 0.29 15.72 -0.10
C ALA A 64 0.01 14.36 -0.73
N VAL A 65 -1.27 14.13 -1.04
CA VAL A 65 -1.70 13.01 -1.88
C VAL A 65 -2.07 13.58 -3.24
N ILE A 66 -1.30 13.25 -4.27
CA ILE A 66 -1.51 13.74 -5.62
C ILE A 66 -2.10 12.59 -6.44
N LYS A 67 -3.28 12.81 -7.00
CA LYS A 67 -3.96 11.82 -7.87
C LYS A 67 -3.27 11.81 -9.23
N LEU A 68 -2.73 10.66 -9.61
CA LEU A 68 -2.07 10.44 -10.91
C LEU A 68 -3.11 10.01 -11.95
N SER A 69 -3.97 9.07 -11.59
CA SER A 69 -5.05 8.58 -12.45
C SER A 69 -6.21 8.01 -11.63
N GLN A 70 -7.40 8.05 -12.24
CA GLN A 70 -8.58 7.33 -11.75
C GLN A 70 -9.42 6.93 -12.97
N VAL A 71 -9.53 5.63 -13.22
CA VAL A 71 -10.15 5.08 -14.42
C VAL A 71 -11.16 4.01 -14.02
N ARG A 72 -12.39 4.13 -14.54
CA ARG A 72 -13.38 3.06 -14.45
C ARG A 72 -13.18 2.15 -15.66
N GLU A 73 -12.90 0.88 -15.39
CA GLU A 73 -12.60 -0.14 -16.39
C GLU A 73 -13.28 -1.46 -16.02
N ARG A 74 -13.18 -2.44 -16.91
CA ARG A 74 -13.61 -3.81 -16.63
C ARG A 74 -12.39 -4.69 -16.44
N LEU A 75 -12.47 -5.62 -15.50
CA LEU A 75 -11.39 -6.59 -15.30
C LEU A 75 -11.27 -7.51 -16.51
N ASP A 76 -10.08 -7.59 -17.09
CA ASP A 76 -9.79 -8.56 -18.16
C ASP A 76 -9.74 -9.99 -17.59
N VAL A 77 -9.11 -10.13 -16.42
CA VAL A 77 -8.94 -11.39 -15.69
C VAL A 77 -9.53 -11.23 -14.29
N ALA A 78 -10.11 -12.30 -13.75
CA ALA A 78 -10.63 -12.31 -12.40
C ALA A 78 -9.55 -11.92 -11.38
N ASP A 79 -9.92 -11.10 -10.40
CA ASP A 79 -9.08 -10.75 -9.26
C ASP A 79 -9.55 -11.56 -8.04
N PRO A 80 -8.82 -12.62 -7.64
CA PRO A 80 -9.19 -13.46 -6.51
C PRO A 80 -9.05 -12.74 -5.17
N TRP A 81 -8.34 -11.62 -5.08
CA TRP A 81 -8.16 -10.87 -3.83
C TRP A 81 -9.27 -9.85 -3.62
N LEU A 82 -9.80 -9.31 -4.72
CA LEU A 82 -11.00 -8.47 -4.76
C LEU A 82 -12.30 -9.29 -4.85
N HIS A 83 -12.22 -10.62 -4.99
CA HIS A 83 -13.39 -11.48 -5.29
C HIS A 83 -14.21 -10.95 -6.49
N ALA A 84 -13.52 -10.51 -7.54
CA ALA A 84 -14.14 -9.91 -8.73
C ALA A 84 -13.88 -10.78 -9.96
N ALA A 85 -14.92 -11.01 -10.77
CA ALA A 85 -14.85 -11.81 -11.98
C ALA A 85 -14.33 -11.01 -13.18
N SER A 86 -13.88 -11.73 -14.22
CA SER A 86 -13.62 -11.11 -15.52
C SER A 86 -14.91 -10.45 -16.03
N GLY A 87 -14.79 -9.21 -16.51
CA GLY A 87 -15.90 -8.37 -16.96
C GLY A 87 -16.53 -7.48 -15.89
N ASP A 88 -16.23 -7.70 -14.60
CA ASP A 88 -16.74 -6.84 -13.52
C ASP A 88 -16.18 -5.42 -13.63
N SER A 89 -17.02 -4.43 -13.31
CA SER A 89 -16.60 -3.03 -13.31
C SER A 89 -15.79 -2.72 -12.06
N ILE A 90 -14.61 -2.16 -12.25
CA ILE A 90 -13.75 -1.68 -11.17
C ILE A 90 -13.36 -0.21 -11.40
N VAL A 91 -12.85 0.41 -10.36
CA VAL A 91 -12.15 1.70 -10.43
C VAL A 91 -10.70 1.47 -10.06
N ARG A 92 -9.78 1.72 -11.00
CA ARG A 92 -8.35 1.75 -10.73
C ARG A 92 -7.94 3.18 -10.43
N ARG A 93 -7.29 3.40 -9.29
CA ARG A 93 -6.81 4.71 -8.86
C ARG A 93 -5.33 4.65 -8.50
N ARG A 94 -4.54 5.56 -9.06
CA ARG A 94 -3.13 5.75 -8.69
C ARG A 94 -2.90 7.09 -8.05
N VAL A 95 -2.07 7.11 -7.01
CA VAL A 95 -1.68 8.29 -6.27
C VAL A 95 -0.19 8.27 -5.95
N ILE A 96 0.38 9.44 -5.77
CA ILE A 96 1.71 9.62 -5.18
C ILE A 96 1.56 10.36 -3.84
N LEU A 97 2.30 9.91 -2.83
CA LEU A 97 2.44 10.56 -1.54
C LEU A 97 3.75 11.36 -1.58
N LYS A 98 3.65 12.68 -1.49
CA LYS A 98 4.78 13.59 -1.67
C LYS A 98 4.89 14.56 -0.48
N GLY A 99 6.10 14.76 0.03
CA GLY A 99 6.36 15.80 1.03
C GLY A 99 6.10 17.18 0.45
N GLU A 100 5.28 17.99 1.13
CA GLU A 100 4.96 19.33 0.64
C GLU A 100 6.13 20.31 0.74
N GLN A 101 7.10 20.03 1.62
CA GLN A 101 8.27 20.89 1.82
C GLN A 101 9.49 20.33 1.10
N SER A 102 9.73 19.03 1.22
CA SER A 102 10.91 18.37 0.66
C SER A 102 10.79 18.01 -0.82
N ASP A 103 9.56 18.04 -1.37
CA ASP A 103 9.22 17.48 -2.69
C ASP A 103 9.59 15.99 -2.83
N ARG A 104 9.81 15.30 -1.70
CA ARG A 104 10.22 13.89 -1.69
C ARG A 104 9.03 12.97 -1.95
N THR A 105 9.19 12.02 -2.86
CA THR A 105 8.25 10.90 -3.00
C THR A 105 8.43 9.92 -1.85
N TYR A 106 7.38 9.72 -1.07
CA TYR A 106 7.33 8.76 0.03
C TYR A 106 6.71 7.43 -0.37
N ALA A 107 5.69 7.46 -1.22
CA ALA A 107 5.05 6.26 -1.70
C ALA A 107 4.33 6.51 -3.02
N ILE A 108 4.16 5.45 -3.80
CA ILE A 108 3.13 5.35 -4.82
C ILE A 108 2.10 4.33 -4.34
N GLY A 109 0.82 4.63 -4.54
CA GLY A 109 -0.28 3.73 -4.20
C GLY A 109 -1.14 3.48 -5.42
N GLU A 110 -1.46 2.22 -5.67
CA GLU A 110 -2.50 1.80 -6.60
C GLU A 110 -3.61 1.11 -5.81
N ALA A 111 -4.85 1.51 -6.06
CA ALA A 111 -6.03 0.84 -5.54
C ALA A 111 -6.88 0.32 -6.71
N VAL A 112 -7.30 -0.94 -6.63
CA VAL A 112 -8.34 -1.53 -7.47
C VAL A 112 -9.58 -1.69 -6.61
N ILE A 113 -10.66 -1.03 -7.01
CA ILE A 113 -11.82 -0.80 -6.15
C ILE A 113 -13.06 -1.36 -6.84
N ASP A 114 -13.86 -2.14 -6.10
CA ASP A 114 -15.21 -2.48 -6.52
C ASP A 114 -16.18 -1.36 -6.07
N PRO A 115 -16.66 -0.50 -6.99
CA PRO A 115 -17.54 0.60 -6.62
C PRO A 115 -18.87 0.11 -6.05
N GLY A 116 -19.37 -1.06 -6.47
CA GLY A 116 -20.64 -1.63 -5.99
C GLY A 116 -20.60 -2.07 -4.53
N ARG A 117 -19.40 -2.21 -3.94
CA ARG A 117 -19.20 -2.57 -2.53
C ARG A 117 -18.87 -1.37 -1.66
N LEU A 118 -18.63 -0.19 -2.25
CA LEU A 118 -18.40 1.03 -1.48
C LEU A 118 -19.68 1.52 -0.83
N PRO A 119 -19.60 2.09 0.39
CA PRO A 119 -20.67 2.93 0.91
C PRO A 119 -20.90 4.12 -0.02
N ALA A 120 -22.16 4.50 -0.25
CA ALA A 120 -22.51 5.61 -1.15
C ALA A 120 -21.76 6.92 -0.83
N SER A 121 -21.55 7.23 0.45
CA SER A 121 -20.80 8.41 0.89
C SER A 121 -19.31 8.36 0.55
N LEU A 122 -18.74 7.17 0.38
CA LEU A 122 -17.36 6.99 -0.06
C LEU A 122 -17.27 7.03 -1.59
N GLU A 123 -18.23 6.41 -2.29
CA GLU A 123 -18.31 6.45 -3.75
C GLU A 123 -18.42 7.88 -4.28
N GLU A 124 -19.36 8.68 -3.75
CA GLU A 124 -19.56 10.08 -4.17
C GLU A 124 -18.29 10.92 -3.98
N ARG A 125 -17.55 10.68 -2.89
CA ARG A 125 -16.30 11.41 -2.59
C ARG A 125 -15.11 10.91 -3.41
N LEU A 126 -15.11 9.63 -3.79
CA LEU A 126 -14.12 9.07 -4.70
C LEU A 126 -14.27 9.68 -6.09
N ASP A 127 -15.51 9.88 -6.55
CA ASP A 127 -15.81 10.47 -7.86
C ASP A 127 -15.51 11.98 -7.92
N THR A 128 -15.77 12.70 -6.82
CA THR A 128 -15.65 14.16 -6.78
C THR A 128 -14.30 14.68 -6.28
N GLY A 129 -13.47 13.82 -5.67
CA GLY A 129 -12.37 14.26 -4.83
C GLY A 129 -10.97 13.82 -5.25
N ASP A 130 -10.00 14.69 -4.99
CA ASP A 130 -8.55 14.39 -5.06
C ASP A 130 -8.00 13.85 -3.74
N GLU A 131 -8.82 13.73 -2.70
CA GLU A 131 -8.40 13.28 -1.37
C GLU A 131 -7.99 11.78 -1.39
N GLY A 132 -6.90 11.43 -0.69
CA GLY A 132 -6.45 10.05 -0.58
C GLY A 132 -7.43 9.11 0.13
N ILE A 133 -7.45 7.84 -0.27
CA ILE A 133 -8.37 6.80 0.22
C ILE A 133 -8.35 6.70 1.76
N GLY A 134 -7.17 6.72 2.38
CA GLY A 134 -7.05 6.65 3.84
C GLY A 134 -7.74 7.80 4.58
N ARG A 135 -7.66 9.03 4.04
CA ARG A 135 -8.38 10.19 4.61
C ARG A 135 -9.88 10.07 4.32
N LEU A 136 -10.25 9.61 3.13
CA LEU A 136 -11.66 9.38 2.76
C LEU A 136 -12.34 8.46 3.77
N LEU A 137 -11.76 7.28 4.02
CA LEU A 137 -12.27 6.26 4.95
C LEU A 137 -12.45 6.79 6.38
N ARG A 138 -11.48 7.56 6.88
CA ARG A 138 -11.55 8.16 8.23
C ARG A 138 -12.69 9.15 8.36
N ARG A 139 -12.87 10.02 7.36
CA ARG A 139 -13.89 11.08 7.39
C ARG A 139 -15.29 10.52 7.25
N THR A 140 -15.47 9.49 6.44
CA THR A 140 -16.76 8.80 6.29
C THR A 140 -17.05 7.82 7.42
N ARG A 141 -16.09 7.61 8.34
CA ARG A 141 -16.18 6.66 9.47
C ARG A 141 -16.61 5.27 9.02
N VAL A 142 -16.11 4.84 7.85
CA VAL A 142 -16.40 3.52 7.32
C VAL A 142 -15.66 2.50 8.17
N GLU A 143 -16.42 1.63 8.84
CA GLU A 143 -15.86 0.47 9.51
C GLU A 143 -15.38 -0.52 8.45
N SER A 144 -14.07 -0.68 8.38
CA SER A 144 -13.41 -1.60 7.46
C SER A 144 -12.30 -2.35 8.19
N HIS A 145 -12.11 -3.62 7.82
CA HIS A 145 -10.99 -4.42 8.28
C HIS A 145 -9.92 -4.48 7.19
N GLY A 146 -8.65 -4.32 7.56
CA GLY A 146 -7.54 -4.39 6.63
C GLY A 146 -6.77 -5.69 6.79
N GLU A 147 -6.64 -6.45 5.72
CA GLU A 147 -5.88 -7.70 5.67
C GLU A 147 -4.66 -7.52 4.79
N LEU A 148 -3.47 -7.66 5.38
CA LEU A 148 -2.21 -7.66 4.65
C LEU A 148 -2.09 -8.98 3.88
N LEU A 149 -1.87 -8.91 2.57
CA LEU A 149 -1.78 -10.09 1.71
C LEU A 149 -0.33 -10.54 1.59
N TRP A 150 0.53 -9.69 1.02
CA TRP A 150 1.96 -9.94 0.89
C TRP A 150 2.80 -8.67 0.94
N TYR A 151 4.11 -8.87 1.13
CA TYR A 151 5.13 -7.83 1.00
C TYR A 151 6.43 -8.36 0.39
N GLY A 152 7.28 -7.45 -0.06
CA GLY A 152 8.65 -7.75 -0.45
C GLY A 152 9.33 -6.57 -1.13
N GLN A 153 10.29 -6.89 -1.98
CA GLN A 153 10.96 -5.92 -2.84
C GLN A 153 10.42 -6.06 -4.27
N ALA A 154 9.94 -4.96 -4.85
CA ALA A 154 9.53 -4.96 -6.25
C ALA A 154 10.78 -4.91 -7.15
N VAL A 155 10.87 -5.84 -8.10
CA VAL A 155 12.02 -5.97 -9.02
C VAL A 155 11.66 -5.73 -10.49
N SER A 156 10.37 -5.72 -10.83
CA SER A 156 9.84 -5.42 -12.15
C SER A 156 8.35 -5.07 -12.04
N ASP A 157 7.71 -4.76 -13.17
CA ASP A 157 6.27 -4.44 -13.25
C ASP A 157 5.87 -3.29 -12.29
N LEU A 158 6.77 -2.31 -12.21
CA LEU A 158 6.57 -1.10 -11.45
C LEU A 158 5.52 -0.23 -12.15
N PRO A 159 4.66 0.49 -11.39
CA PRO A 159 3.84 1.54 -11.96
C PRO A 159 4.69 2.46 -12.86
N PRO A 160 4.22 2.84 -14.06
CA PRO A 160 4.96 3.70 -14.99
C PRO A 160 5.43 5.01 -14.35
N GLU A 161 4.70 5.49 -13.35
CA GLU A 161 5.02 6.70 -12.59
C GLU A 161 6.28 6.54 -11.71
N LEU A 162 6.80 5.32 -11.54
CA LEU A 162 8.09 5.03 -10.90
C LEU A 162 9.28 5.12 -11.86
N ASP A 163 9.08 5.04 -13.18
CA ASP A 163 10.16 5.03 -14.17
C ASP A 163 11.01 6.32 -14.07
N ASP A 164 10.36 7.45 -13.81
CA ASP A 164 11.01 8.77 -13.67
C ASP A 164 11.74 8.97 -12.33
N LEU A 165 11.57 8.07 -11.36
CA LEU A 165 12.13 8.21 -10.01
C LEU A 165 13.53 7.58 -9.84
N GLY A 166 14.07 7.02 -10.95
CA GLY A 166 15.41 6.47 -11.07
C GLY A 166 15.57 5.06 -10.47
N ASP A 167 16.81 4.54 -10.54
CA ASP A 167 17.20 3.25 -9.96
C ASP A 167 17.15 3.29 -8.43
N ARG A 168 15.95 3.13 -7.89
CA ARG A 168 15.70 2.97 -6.46
C ARG A 168 15.26 1.55 -6.18
N THR A 169 15.60 1.08 -4.98
CA THR A 169 14.98 -0.15 -4.51
C THR A 169 13.64 0.17 -3.88
N TRP A 170 12.60 -0.50 -4.38
CA TRP A 170 11.22 -0.31 -3.95
C TRP A 170 10.78 -1.45 -3.05
N LEU A 171 10.48 -1.13 -1.80
CA LEU A 171 9.69 -2.01 -0.96
C LEU A 171 8.24 -1.93 -1.41
N THR A 172 7.55 -3.05 -1.37
CA THR A 172 6.14 -3.09 -1.72
C THR A 172 5.35 -3.97 -0.77
N ARG A 173 4.07 -3.65 -0.66
CA ARG A 173 3.07 -4.48 -0.02
C ARG A 173 1.77 -4.40 -0.78
N THR A 174 0.97 -5.44 -0.64
CA THR A 174 -0.42 -5.45 -1.07
C THR A 174 -1.31 -5.89 0.09
N TYR A 175 -2.43 -5.20 0.25
CA TYR A 175 -3.45 -5.51 1.25
C TYR A 175 -4.83 -5.29 0.66
N ARG A 176 -5.85 -5.73 1.37
CA ARG A 176 -7.24 -5.48 0.99
C ARG A 176 -8.02 -4.87 2.15
N LEU A 177 -9.02 -4.07 1.82
CA LEU A 177 -9.97 -3.54 2.79
C LEU A 177 -11.32 -4.22 2.61
N LEU A 178 -11.79 -4.86 3.68
CA LEU A 178 -13.04 -5.61 3.72
C LEU A 178 -14.12 -4.85 4.49
N ARG A 179 -15.36 -5.06 4.09
CA ARG A 179 -16.56 -4.63 4.81
C ARG A 179 -17.59 -5.73 4.76
N GLY A 180 -18.10 -6.13 5.93
CA GLY A 180 -19.05 -7.26 6.01
C GLY A 180 -18.48 -8.58 5.50
N GLY A 181 -17.16 -8.77 5.55
CA GLY A 181 -16.48 -9.96 5.04
C GLY A 181 -16.15 -9.92 3.54
N GLU A 182 -16.62 -8.92 2.79
CA GLU A 182 -16.32 -8.79 1.37
C GLU A 182 -15.25 -7.71 1.10
N PRO A 183 -14.25 -7.98 0.25
CA PRO A 183 -13.26 -7.00 -0.13
C PRO A 183 -13.89 -5.91 -1.00
N MET A 184 -13.73 -4.66 -0.58
CA MET A 184 -14.15 -3.48 -1.34
C MET A 184 -13.04 -2.96 -2.26
N MET A 185 -11.79 -3.18 -1.86
CA MET A 185 -10.62 -2.77 -2.63
C MET A 185 -9.38 -3.56 -2.26
N THR A 186 -8.51 -3.74 -3.23
CA THR A 186 -7.11 -4.15 -3.07
C THR A 186 -6.23 -2.92 -3.24
N ILE A 187 -5.18 -2.82 -2.44
CA ILE A 187 -4.26 -1.68 -2.45
C ILE A 187 -2.84 -2.22 -2.47
N SER A 188 -2.08 -1.82 -3.49
CA SER A 188 -0.65 -2.04 -3.63
C SER A 188 0.08 -0.72 -3.42
N GLU A 189 1.12 -0.74 -2.59
CA GLU A 189 1.93 0.43 -2.30
C GLU A 189 3.41 0.13 -2.55
N TRP A 190 4.13 1.11 -3.08
CA TRP A 190 5.57 1.07 -3.33
C TRP A 190 6.26 2.20 -2.59
N PHE A 191 7.28 1.86 -1.82
CA PHE A 191 8.04 2.77 -0.97
C PHE A 191 9.51 2.76 -1.40
N PRO A 192 10.14 3.91 -1.66
CA PRO A 192 11.56 3.93 -1.86
C PRO A 192 12.25 3.60 -0.54
N MET A 193 13.17 2.64 -0.53
CA MET A 193 13.96 2.39 0.67
C MET A 193 14.65 3.68 1.14
N THR A 194 14.69 3.91 2.46
CA THR A 194 15.26 5.12 3.08
C THR A 194 14.55 6.44 2.74
N ALA A 195 13.24 6.40 2.44
CA ALA A 195 12.47 7.62 2.17
C ALA A 195 12.50 8.64 3.32
N CYS A 196 12.66 8.18 4.57
CA CYS A 196 12.80 9.04 5.74
C CYS A 196 14.15 8.82 6.43
N GLY A 197 15.05 9.80 6.29
CA GLY A 197 16.24 9.97 7.13
C GLY A 197 17.44 9.07 6.83
N ASP A 198 18.37 9.57 6.00
CA ASP A 198 19.82 9.26 6.13
C ASP A 198 20.67 10.54 6.25
N ASP A 199 20.05 11.72 6.35
CA ASP A 199 20.72 13.03 6.49
C ASP A 199 20.98 13.45 7.95
N ARG A 200 20.73 12.57 8.91
CA ARG A 200 21.10 12.79 10.33
C ARG A 200 22.10 11.73 10.78
N ARG A 201 23.33 11.83 10.25
CA ARG A 201 24.53 11.31 10.91
C ARG A 201 25.42 12.46 11.31
#